data_AF-A0A9P9G2C7-F1
#
_entry.id   AF-A0A9P9G2C7-F1
#
_cell.length_a   1.000
_cell.length_b   1.000
_cell.length_c   1.000
_cell.angle_alpha   90.00
_cell.angle_beta   90.00
_cell.angle_gamma   90.00
#
_symmetry.space_group_name_H-M   'P 1'
#
loop_
_entity.id
_entity.type
_entity.pdbx_description
1 polymer ?
#
loop_
_entity_poly.entity_id
_entity_poly.type
_entity_poly.pdbx_seq_one_letter_code
_entity_poly.pdbx_strand_id
1 'polypeptide(L)'
;MLTASELEELPFLPGDTTVEFPAGTYAVPCYKKKELEGTGPEIEDAIWFHTQPLDAHTIERIHSLRLVAESRDQGECDDELAGNWTWFEIAVLKNKYSKQPRIKDGIKLVWDSHKNRFLSKKYGWEEGVEFTKDHDIFRLLEDGNCIAVRLCARFAGWKIKARTGYLVLDIAAPVARDPLEFGQTKETVLSIQEVFQEVNSSILPDSMQISTPPKELLFRAEMLTSAGDKPLRVLSLDGGGVRGVAALMHLDAVMKKLAPGKKPCEVFDLIGGTSTGGFIAIMLGRLQMSVKDCLDSYRKFMNIVFSSKRWTKASLIATGSKWDASALEGCIKDLVREQLGRNPDEVLLLDEESAKTCKVFVMATKRDSANNQAPMVFRSYENPLEKSALPGIKLWEAARATSAAPMYFAPLKVDGHEFLDGGLQANNPLGWLWNEILSVFGPARSTNCFLSIGTGIPAPKSVGDVRNVAGFAESIAGIATNSDITNILFRSLINAFAPRPMGKKYWRFNVGDGLPDYVEEDGVWKWKMLGQRVEEDIGELDDVKAIDRTVTNAEKYILEAGAQKMIEECANALREEL
;
A
#
# COMPACT_ATOMS: atom_id res chain seq x y z
N MET A 1 -13.03 1.00 -24.78
CA MET A 1 -12.17 1.47 -25.89
C MET A 1 -12.98 1.82 -27.12
N LEU A 2 -13.04 3.12 -27.41
CA LEU A 2 -13.39 3.59 -28.74
C LEU A 2 -12.31 3.12 -29.72
N THR A 3 -12.75 2.62 -30.86
CA THR A 3 -11.89 2.28 -32.00
C THR A 3 -11.28 3.53 -32.61
N ALA A 4 -10.18 3.38 -33.33
CA ALA A 4 -9.54 4.50 -34.04
C ALA A 4 -10.51 5.20 -35.02
N SER A 5 -11.38 4.43 -35.68
CA SER A 5 -12.43 4.95 -36.56
C SER A 5 -13.47 5.78 -35.79
N GLU A 6 -13.92 5.30 -34.62
CA GLU A 6 -14.88 6.06 -33.80
C GLU A 6 -14.28 7.36 -33.28
N LEU A 7 -12.98 7.39 -32.95
CA LEU A 7 -12.28 8.62 -32.54
C LEU A 7 -12.15 9.65 -33.67
N GLU A 8 -11.97 9.21 -34.90
CA GLU A 8 -11.88 10.08 -36.08
C GLU A 8 -13.24 10.71 -36.46
N GLU A 9 -14.35 10.06 -36.10
CA GLU A 9 -15.70 10.56 -36.34
C GLU A 9 -16.19 11.57 -35.29
N LEU A 10 -15.50 11.68 -34.14
CA LEU A 10 -15.89 12.63 -33.10
C LEU A 10 -15.72 14.09 -33.56
N PRO A 11 -16.69 14.97 -33.26
CA PRO A 11 -16.56 16.39 -33.53
C PRO A 11 -15.40 16.98 -32.71
N PHE A 12 -14.68 17.94 -33.29
CA PHE A 12 -13.60 18.60 -32.57
C PHE A 12 -14.15 19.60 -31.57
N LEU A 13 -13.53 19.69 -30.40
CA LEU A 13 -13.84 20.73 -29.43
C LEU A 13 -13.61 22.11 -30.12
N PRO A 14 -14.57 23.05 -30.04
CA PRO A 14 -14.42 24.35 -30.67
C PRO A 14 -13.15 25.07 -30.21
N GLY A 15 -12.47 25.73 -31.16
CA GLY A 15 -11.25 26.48 -30.86
C GLY A 15 -11.49 27.76 -30.04
N ASP A 16 -12.71 28.29 -30.11
CA ASP A 16 -13.21 29.37 -29.27
C ASP A 16 -14.41 28.84 -28.48
N THR A 17 -14.20 28.55 -27.21
CA THR A 17 -15.23 27.97 -26.34
C THR A 17 -16.14 29.04 -25.73
N THR A 18 -15.84 30.34 -25.92
CA THR A 18 -16.71 31.43 -25.47
C THR A 18 -18.03 31.49 -26.24
N VAL A 19 -18.08 30.86 -27.41
CA VAL A 19 -19.29 30.68 -28.22
C VAL A 19 -19.99 29.39 -27.80
N GLU A 20 -21.29 29.47 -27.50
CA GLU A 20 -22.07 28.33 -27.06
C GLU A 20 -22.13 27.21 -28.12
N PHE A 21 -21.89 25.98 -27.68
CA PHE A 21 -21.93 24.78 -28.52
C PHE A 21 -22.70 23.64 -27.83
N PRO A 22 -23.31 22.71 -28.58
CA PRO A 22 -24.24 21.73 -28.02
C PRO A 22 -23.54 20.70 -27.13
N ALA A 23 -24.32 20.05 -26.25
CA ALA A 23 -23.85 18.89 -25.49
C ALA A 23 -23.47 17.73 -26.43
N GLY A 24 -22.48 16.95 -26.04
CA GLY A 24 -21.97 15.82 -26.82
C GLY A 24 -20.55 15.45 -26.43
N THR A 25 -20.02 14.40 -27.07
CA THR A 25 -18.64 13.95 -26.92
C THR A 25 -17.78 14.64 -27.97
N TYR A 26 -16.72 15.33 -27.53
CA TYR A 26 -15.79 16.07 -28.37
C TYR A 26 -14.38 15.53 -28.24
N ALA A 27 -13.57 15.74 -29.29
CA ALA A 27 -12.17 15.38 -29.30
C ALA A 27 -11.26 16.60 -29.47
N VAL A 28 -10.09 16.55 -28.83
CA VAL A 28 -8.94 17.41 -29.14
C VAL A 28 -7.83 16.51 -29.69
N PRO A 29 -7.69 16.41 -31.02
CA PRO A 29 -6.74 15.51 -31.64
C PRO A 29 -5.33 16.11 -31.73
N CYS A 30 -4.32 15.26 -31.69
CA CYS A 30 -2.94 15.57 -31.99
C CYS A 30 -2.35 14.51 -32.89
N TYR A 31 -1.87 14.93 -34.07
CA TYR A 31 -1.20 14.06 -35.06
C TYR A 31 0.32 14.29 -35.11
N LYS A 32 0.84 15.20 -34.28
CA LYS A 32 2.26 15.53 -34.26
C LYS A 32 2.99 14.47 -33.44
N LYS A 33 3.92 13.75 -34.06
CA LYS A 33 4.78 12.79 -33.35
C LYS A 33 5.60 13.50 -32.28
N LYS A 34 5.78 12.84 -31.15
CA LYS A 34 6.62 13.33 -30.05
C LYS A 34 7.29 12.14 -29.36
N GLU A 35 8.54 12.34 -28.97
CA GLU A 35 9.30 11.34 -28.23
C GLU A 35 9.99 11.96 -27.03
N LEU A 36 10.23 11.13 -26.02
CA LEU A 36 10.89 11.49 -24.77
C LEU A 36 11.66 10.26 -24.25
N GLU A 37 12.79 10.49 -23.61
CA GLU A 37 13.65 9.45 -23.03
C GLU A 37 14.03 9.84 -21.61
N GLY A 38 13.95 8.88 -20.69
CA GLY A 38 14.45 9.02 -19.33
C GLY A 38 15.97 9.02 -19.31
N THR A 39 16.58 9.89 -18.51
CA THR A 39 18.04 10.03 -18.41
C THR A 39 18.59 9.49 -17.09
N GLY A 40 17.75 9.37 -16.07
CA GLY A 40 18.15 9.04 -14.71
C GLY A 40 16.96 8.76 -13.79
N PRO A 41 17.15 8.80 -12.45
CA PRO A 41 16.10 8.47 -11.48
C PRO A 41 15.00 9.53 -11.36
N GLU A 42 15.17 10.69 -12.00
CA GLU A 42 14.16 11.75 -12.04
C GLU A 42 13.16 11.54 -13.18
N ILE A 43 11.97 12.13 -13.04
CA ILE A 43 10.95 12.11 -14.08
C ILE A 43 11.32 13.13 -15.15
N GLU A 44 11.59 12.66 -16.36
CA GLU A 44 11.64 13.49 -17.55
C GLU A 44 10.22 13.65 -18.08
N ASP A 45 9.84 14.87 -18.47
CA ASP A 45 8.50 15.16 -18.98
C ASP A 45 8.48 16.18 -20.13
N ALA A 46 7.47 16.06 -21.00
CA ALA A 46 7.28 17.00 -22.10
C ALA A 46 5.80 17.16 -22.47
N ILE A 47 5.33 18.40 -22.61
CA ILE A 47 4.00 18.69 -23.17
C ILE A 47 3.96 18.21 -24.63
N TRP A 48 2.95 17.40 -24.94
CA TRP A 48 2.69 16.88 -26.26
C TRP A 48 1.68 17.76 -27.01
N PHE A 49 0.50 17.98 -26.43
CA PHE A 49 -0.54 18.88 -26.94
C PHE A 49 -1.45 19.35 -25.81
N HIS A 50 -2.32 20.32 -26.09
CA HIS A 50 -3.30 20.84 -25.13
C HIS A 50 -4.52 21.41 -25.83
N THR A 51 -5.61 21.59 -25.08
CA THR A 51 -6.82 22.29 -25.53
C THR A 51 -6.52 23.77 -25.83
N GLN A 52 -7.42 24.45 -26.55
CA GLN A 52 -7.45 25.92 -26.46
C GLN A 52 -7.83 26.35 -25.03
N PRO A 53 -7.57 27.62 -24.63
CA PRO A 53 -8.04 28.15 -23.36
C PRO A 53 -9.54 27.91 -23.21
N LEU A 54 -9.94 27.30 -22.09
CA LEU A 54 -11.33 27.01 -21.77
C LEU A 54 -11.90 28.16 -20.94
N ASP A 55 -13.11 28.59 -21.27
CA ASP A 55 -13.86 29.55 -20.46
C ASP A 55 -14.56 28.86 -19.27
N ALA A 56 -14.93 29.64 -18.26
CA ALA A 56 -15.60 29.15 -17.05
C ALA A 56 -16.87 28.33 -17.34
N HIS A 57 -17.70 28.75 -18.30
CA HIS A 57 -18.95 28.06 -18.62
C HIS A 57 -18.69 26.68 -19.25
N THR A 58 -17.70 26.58 -20.13
CA THR A 58 -17.27 25.29 -20.69
C THR A 58 -16.72 24.37 -19.61
N ILE A 59 -15.91 24.88 -18.67
CA ILE A 59 -15.35 24.09 -17.56
C ILE A 59 -16.47 23.44 -16.72
N GLU A 60 -17.52 24.19 -16.39
CA GLU A 60 -18.67 23.67 -15.63
C GLU A 60 -19.41 22.54 -16.37
N ARG A 61 -19.34 22.52 -17.70
CA ARG A 61 -20.05 21.55 -18.55
C ARG A 61 -19.27 20.26 -18.82
N ILE A 62 -17.99 20.18 -18.50
CA ILE A 62 -17.19 18.95 -18.69
C ILE A 62 -17.66 17.91 -17.68
N HIS A 63 -18.20 16.78 -18.13
CA HIS A 63 -18.62 15.66 -17.29
C HIS A 63 -17.59 14.54 -17.24
N SER A 64 -16.80 14.38 -18.29
CA SER A 64 -15.70 13.42 -18.30
C SER A 64 -14.54 13.93 -19.14
N LEU A 65 -13.36 13.41 -18.84
CA LEU A 65 -12.14 13.62 -19.62
C LEU A 65 -11.39 12.28 -19.67
N ARG A 66 -10.92 11.89 -20.85
CA ARG A 66 -10.00 10.75 -20.99
C ARG A 66 -9.05 10.96 -22.17
N LEU A 67 -7.87 10.36 -22.08
CA LEU A 67 -6.90 10.34 -23.16
C LEU A 67 -6.91 8.98 -23.84
N VAL A 68 -6.93 8.97 -25.16
CA VAL A 68 -6.64 7.78 -25.97
C VAL A 68 -5.42 8.09 -26.82
N ALA A 69 -4.38 7.28 -26.72
CA ALA A 69 -3.09 7.56 -27.35
C ALA A 69 -2.53 6.35 -28.07
N GLU A 70 -2.07 6.58 -29.30
CA GLU A 70 -1.28 5.62 -30.06
C GLU A 70 0.21 5.85 -29.78
N SER A 71 0.83 4.85 -29.16
CA SER A 71 2.18 4.96 -28.65
C SER A 71 2.94 3.63 -28.66
N ARG A 72 4.23 3.71 -28.40
CA ARG A 72 5.11 2.57 -28.19
C ARG A 72 6.27 2.96 -27.27
N ASP A 73 6.92 1.96 -26.72
CA ASP A 73 8.16 2.15 -25.97
C ASP A 73 9.42 1.85 -26.82
N GLN A 74 10.56 1.71 -26.15
CA GLN A 74 11.83 1.27 -26.75
C GLN A 74 11.79 -0.16 -27.32
N GLY A 75 10.80 -0.98 -26.95
CA GLY A 75 10.78 -2.42 -27.17
C GLY A 75 11.38 -3.18 -26.00
N GLU A 76 12.13 -4.24 -26.31
CA GLU A 76 12.85 -5.07 -25.33
C GLU A 76 13.68 -4.22 -24.35
N CYS A 77 13.60 -4.58 -23.07
CA CYS A 77 14.49 -4.07 -22.03
C CYS A 77 15.23 -5.24 -21.37
N ASP A 78 16.44 -4.97 -20.86
CA ASP A 78 17.30 -5.99 -20.25
C ASP A 78 16.69 -6.60 -18.97
N ASP A 79 15.79 -5.87 -18.32
CA ASP A 79 15.07 -6.27 -17.11
C ASP A 79 13.57 -5.98 -17.29
N GLU A 80 12.81 -6.96 -17.76
CA GLU A 80 11.35 -6.86 -17.91
C GLU A 80 10.65 -6.70 -16.56
N LEU A 81 11.25 -7.23 -15.50
CA LEU A 81 10.72 -7.17 -14.15
C LEU A 81 10.93 -5.80 -13.50
N ALA A 82 11.70 -4.91 -14.13
CA ALA A 82 11.78 -3.52 -13.72
C ALA A 82 10.41 -2.82 -13.79
N GLY A 83 9.45 -3.34 -14.56
CA GLY A 83 8.13 -2.72 -14.76
C GLY A 83 8.16 -1.62 -15.82
N ASN A 84 7.05 -0.93 -16.05
CA ASN A 84 6.95 0.08 -17.12
C ASN A 84 7.14 1.52 -16.61
N TRP A 85 8.25 2.15 -17.01
CA TRP A 85 8.64 3.51 -16.59
C TRP A 85 8.35 4.60 -17.60
N THR A 86 7.38 4.35 -18.48
CA THR A 86 6.89 5.34 -19.44
C THR A 86 5.39 5.46 -19.37
N TRP A 87 4.86 6.68 -19.34
CA TRP A 87 3.43 6.91 -19.16
C TRP A 87 3.00 8.28 -19.69
N PHE A 88 1.69 8.48 -19.73
CA PHE A 88 1.06 9.76 -20.07
C PHE A 88 0.46 10.42 -18.84
N GLU A 89 0.53 11.74 -18.80
CA GLU A 89 -0.14 12.56 -17.78
C GLU A 89 -1.10 13.57 -18.41
N ILE A 90 -2.12 13.94 -17.66
CA ILE A 90 -2.95 15.13 -17.85
C ILE A 90 -2.44 16.24 -16.95
N ALA A 91 -2.32 17.46 -17.48
CA ALA A 91 -1.88 18.62 -16.72
C ALA A 91 -2.76 19.84 -16.97
N VAL A 92 -2.92 20.68 -15.95
CA VAL A 92 -3.55 22.00 -16.13
C VAL A 92 -2.46 23.02 -16.43
N LEU A 93 -2.63 23.78 -17.51
CA LEU A 93 -1.78 24.90 -17.87
C LEU A 93 -2.46 26.22 -17.52
N LYS A 94 -1.68 27.22 -17.09
CA LYS A 94 -2.18 28.57 -16.83
C LYS A 94 -2.80 29.22 -18.08
N ASN A 95 -2.23 28.94 -19.25
CA ASN A 95 -2.70 29.37 -20.56
C ASN A 95 -1.97 28.61 -21.67
N LYS A 96 -2.38 28.84 -22.92
CA LYS A 96 -1.82 28.19 -24.13
C LYS A 96 -0.33 28.42 -24.41
N TYR A 97 0.32 29.38 -23.75
CA TYR A 97 1.75 29.65 -23.93
C TYR A 97 2.62 29.01 -22.84
N SER A 98 1.98 28.40 -21.84
CA SER A 98 2.68 27.80 -20.70
C SER A 98 3.42 26.54 -21.15
N LYS A 99 4.71 26.46 -20.83
CA LYS A 99 5.56 25.29 -21.12
C LYS A 99 5.62 24.30 -19.96
N GLN A 100 5.04 24.65 -18.82
CA GLN A 100 5.06 23.88 -17.60
C GLN A 100 3.64 23.86 -17.00
N PRO A 101 3.27 22.79 -16.25
CA PRO A 101 2.03 22.74 -15.52
C PRO A 101 1.88 23.90 -14.55
N ARG A 102 0.64 24.32 -14.36
CA ARG A 102 0.26 25.31 -13.37
C ARG A 102 0.60 24.79 -11.97
N ILE A 103 1.15 25.67 -11.15
CA ILE A 103 1.37 25.43 -9.72
C ILE A 103 0.35 26.29 -8.97
N LYS A 104 -0.47 25.66 -8.12
CA LYS A 104 -1.44 26.33 -7.23
C LYS A 104 -1.13 25.90 -5.79
N ASP A 105 -0.94 26.87 -4.89
CA ASP A 105 -0.54 26.64 -3.48
C ASP A 105 0.76 25.82 -3.30
N GLY A 106 1.64 25.85 -4.31
CA GLY A 106 2.87 25.06 -4.34
C GLY A 106 2.68 23.60 -4.79
N ILE A 107 1.50 23.26 -5.32
CA ILE A 107 1.17 21.93 -5.85
C ILE A 107 1.10 22.01 -7.37
N LYS A 108 1.83 21.10 -8.03
CA LYS A 108 1.88 20.97 -9.48
C LYS A 108 0.62 20.23 -9.96
N LEU A 109 -0.19 20.86 -10.82
CA LEU A 109 -1.49 20.32 -11.25
C LEU A 109 -1.34 19.29 -12.38
N VAL A 110 -1.05 18.05 -11.99
CA VAL A 110 -0.75 16.90 -12.87
C VAL A 110 -1.37 15.62 -12.32
N TRP A 111 -1.84 14.75 -13.22
CA TRP A 111 -2.44 13.44 -12.95
C TRP A 111 -2.05 12.40 -13.99
N ASP A 112 -1.74 11.17 -13.59
CA ASP A 112 -1.47 10.08 -14.52
C ASP A 112 -2.73 9.72 -15.33
N SER A 113 -2.52 9.40 -16.60
CA SER A 113 -3.58 8.92 -17.50
C SER A 113 -3.52 7.41 -17.68
N HIS A 114 -2.39 6.90 -18.18
CA HIS A 114 -2.11 5.47 -18.34
C HIS A 114 -0.62 5.25 -18.60
N LYS A 115 -0.16 4.03 -18.31
CA LYS A 115 1.17 3.57 -18.72
C LYS A 115 1.23 3.39 -20.24
N ASN A 116 2.40 3.66 -20.81
CA ASN A 116 2.68 3.45 -22.22
C ASN A 116 2.59 1.96 -22.57
N ARG A 117 2.54 1.62 -23.85
CA ARG A 117 2.62 0.22 -24.26
C ARG A 117 3.99 -0.37 -23.92
N PHE A 118 4.00 -1.50 -23.20
CA PHE A 118 5.21 -2.14 -22.69
C PHE A 118 5.76 -3.23 -23.64
N LEU A 119 7.10 -3.30 -23.76
CA LEU A 119 7.88 -4.28 -24.51
C LEU A 119 7.50 -4.41 -25.99
N SER A 120 7.07 -3.31 -26.62
CA SER A 120 6.55 -3.35 -27.98
C SER A 120 7.13 -2.25 -28.85
N LYS A 121 7.91 -2.65 -29.87
CA LYS A 121 8.34 -1.73 -30.93
C LYS A 121 7.21 -1.34 -31.89
N LYS A 122 6.02 -1.94 -31.76
CA LYS A 122 4.83 -1.62 -32.58
C LYS A 122 3.99 -0.57 -31.88
N TYR A 123 3.55 0.42 -32.65
CA TYR A 123 2.53 1.37 -32.21
C TYR A 123 1.22 0.63 -31.92
N GLY A 124 0.64 0.93 -30.77
CA GLY A 124 -0.66 0.43 -30.36
C GLY A 124 -1.44 1.53 -29.66
N TRP A 125 -2.77 1.38 -29.66
CA TRP A 125 -3.68 2.27 -28.96
C TRP A 125 -3.82 1.83 -27.52
N GLU A 126 -3.73 2.79 -26.60
CA GLU A 126 -4.01 2.62 -25.17
C GLU A 126 -5.00 3.72 -24.72
N GLU A 127 -5.87 3.38 -23.77
CA GLU A 127 -6.91 4.24 -23.23
C GLU A 127 -6.61 4.52 -21.76
N GLY A 128 -6.64 5.80 -21.40
CA GLY A 128 -6.42 6.30 -20.06
C GLY A 128 -7.62 6.13 -19.13
N VAL A 129 -7.36 6.31 -17.84
CA VAL A 129 -8.40 6.47 -16.82
C VAL A 129 -9.34 7.62 -17.22
N GLU A 130 -10.63 7.42 -16.94
CA GLU A 130 -11.66 8.43 -17.13
C GLU A 130 -11.77 9.31 -15.87
N PHE A 131 -11.49 10.60 -16.03
CA PHE A 131 -11.72 11.60 -15.00
C PHE A 131 -13.17 12.05 -15.06
N THR A 132 -13.99 11.63 -14.10
CA THR A 132 -15.43 11.92 -14.07
C THR A 132 -15.72 13.26 -13.41
N LYS A 133 -16.95 13.77 -13.57
CA LYS A 133 -17.39 15.12 -13.19
C LYS A 133 -17.05 15.57 -11.76
N ASP A 134 -16.90 14.61 -10.84
CA ASP A 134 -16.63 14.81 -9.42
C ASP A 134 -15.11 14.87 -9.12
N HIS A 135 -14.26 14.56 -10.10
CA HIS A 135 -12.81 14.55 -9.98
C HIS A 135 -12.22 15.96 -9.75
N ASP A 136 -11.20 16.01 -8.90
CA ASP A 136 -10.57 17.26 -8.43
C ASP A 136 -9.97 18.13 -9.54
N ILE A 137 -9.57 17.53 -10.67
CA ILE A 137 -9.08 18.27 -11.85
C ILE A 137 -10.05 19.38 -12.28
N PHE A 138 -11.36 19.12 -12.27
CA PHE A 138 -12.37 20.08 -12.72
C PHE A 138 -12.66 21.17 -11.68
N ARG A 139 -12.39 20.88 -10.41
CA ARG A 139 -12.53 21.82 -9.28
C ARG A 139 -11.35 22.79 -9.20
N LEU A 140 -10.25 22.47 -9.90
CA LEU A 140 -9.00 23.23 -9.92
C LEU A 140 -8.77 24.01 -11.22
N LEU A 141 -9.55 23.72 -12.26
CA LEU A 141 -9.59 24.51 -13.49
C LEU A 141 -10.17 25.90 -13.22
N GLU A 142 -9.58 26.89 -13.87
CA GLU A 142 -10.03 28.28 -13.84
C GLU A 142 -10.16 28.80 -15.28
N ASP A 143 -10.92 29.88 -15.43
CA ASP A 143 -11.09 30.59 -16.71
C ASP A 143 -9.72 30.84 -17.41
N GLY A 144 -9.65 30.52 -18.70
CA GLY A 144 -8.46 30.66 -19.53
C GLY A 144 -7.41 29.55 -19.38
N ASN A 145 -7.63 28.56 -18.50
CA ASN A 145 -6.72 27.42 -18.35
C ASN A 145 -6.81 26.50 -19.58
N CYS A 146 -5.76 25.72 -19.82
CA CYS A 146 -5.77 24.66 -20.84
C CYS A 146 -5.55 23.30 -20.18
N ILE A 147 -6.18 22.26 -20.73
CA ILE A 147 -5.89 20.87 -20.34
C ILE A 147 -4.85 20.33 -21.32
N ALA A 148 -3.73 19.84 -20.80
CA ALA A 148 -2.58 19.39 -21.58
C ALA A 148 -2.32 17.90 -21.36
N VAL A 149 -1.78 17.27 -22.41
CA VAL A 149 -1.26 15.91 -22.38
C VAL A 149 0.25 15.96 -22.37
N ARG A 150 0.87 15.20 -21.48
CA ARG A 150 2.32 15.12 -21.31
C ARG A 150 2.79 13.69 -21.48
N LEU A 151 3.99 13.56 -22.02
CA LEU A 151 4.77 12.33 -22.03
C LEU A 151 5.67 12.34 -20.81
N CYS A 152 5.82 11.18 -20.16
CA CYS A 152 6.70 10.99 -19.02
C CYS A 152 7.56 9.74 -19.22
N ALA A 153 8.83 9.84 -18.85
CA ALA A 153 9.77 8.74 -18.86
C ALA A 153 10.70 8.84 -17.65
N ARG A 154 11.02 7.71 -17.02
CA ARG A 154 11.92 7.63 -15.87
C ARG A 154 12.92 6.51 -16.08
N PHE A 155 14.14 6.69 -15.59
CA PHE A 155 15.30 5.82 -15.76
C PHE A 155 15.90 5.80 -17.17
N ALA A 156 17.23 5.69 -17.21
CA ALA A 156 17.99 5.60 -18.46
C ALA A 156 17.49 4.42 -19.32
N GLY A 157 17.33 4.65 -20.62
CA GLY A 157 16.92 3.64 -21.60
C GLY A 157 15.42 3.51 -21.81
N TRP A 158 14.59 4.10 -20.94
CA TRP A 158 13.14 4.11 -21.08
C TRP A 158 12.70 5.25 -22.00
N LYS A 159 12.01 4.91 -23.09
CA LYS A 159 11.60 5.85 -24.14
C LYS A 159 10.13 5.72 -24.43
N ILE A 160 9.44 6.85 -24.54
CA ILE A 160 8.06 6.90 -25.01
C ILE A 160 8.01 7.59 -26.36
N LYS A 161 7.33 6.97 -27.32
CA LYS A 161 7.15 7.50 -28.67
C LYS A 161 5.66 7.53 -28.99
N ALA A 162 5.06 8.72 -28.97
CA ALA A 162 3.66 8.91 -29.26
C ALA A 162 3.47 9.45 -30.69
N ARG A 163 2.43 8.94 -31.36
CA ARG A 163 2.14 9.28 -32.76
C ARG A 163 0.87 10.10 -32.90
N THR A 164 -0.22 9.59 -32.34
CA THR A 164 -1.56 10.17 -32.46
C THR A 164 -2.24 10.12 -31.11
N GLY A 165 -2.86 11.21 -30.66
CA GLY A 165 -3.55 11.28 -29.38
C GLY A 165 -4.88 12.01 -29.51
N TYR A 166 -5.87 11.57 -28.76
CA TYR A 166 -7.19 12.18 -28.66
C TYR A 166 -7.49 12.43 -27.19
N LEU A 167 -7.62 13.70 -26.82
CA LEU A 167 -8.21 14.05 -25.54
C LEU A 167 -9.72 14.15 -25.75
N VAL A 168 -10.48 13.22 -25.19
CA VAL A 168 -11.92 13.10 -25.35
C VAL A 168 -12.61 13.72 -24.15
N LEU A 169 -13.55 14.63 -24.40
CA LEU A 169 -14.34 15.33 -23.39
C LEU A 169 -15.83 15.11 -23.61
N ASP A 170 -16.55 14.69 -22.59
CA ASP A 170 -18.01 14.71 -22.60
C ASP A 170 -18.51 16.05 -22.05
N ILE A 171 -19.23 16.79 -22.89
CA ILE A 171 -19.79 18.10 -22.57
C ILE A 171 -21.29 17.93 -22.37
N ALA A 172 -21.80 18.30 -21.20
CA ALA A 172 -23.22 18.17 -20.86
C ALA A 172 -23.72 19.43 -20.12
N ALA A 173 -24.75 19.27 -19.28
CA ALA A 173 -25.29 20.35 -18.47
C ALA A 173 -24.27 20.80 -17.40
N PRO A 174 -24.21 22.10 -17.04
CA PRO A 174 -23.29 22.60 -16.03
C PRO A 174 -23.41 21.87 -14.69
N VAL A 175 -22.28 21.58 -14.05
CA VAL A 175 -22.16 21.01 -12.71
C VAL A 175 -21.48 22.04 -11.81
N ALA A 176 -22.18 22.48 -10.77
CA ALA A 176 -21.60 23.33 -9.75
C ALA A 176 -20.53 22.55 -8.97
N ARG A 177 -19.36 23.14 -8.79
CA ARG A 177 -18.21 22.53 -8.13
C ARG A 177 -17.67 23.47 -7.06
N ASP A 178 -17.56 22.97 -5.84
CA ASP A 178 -16.93 23.73 -4.77
C ASP A 178 -15.42 23.84 -5.03
N PRO A 179 -14.82 25.03 -4.97
CA PRO A 179 -13.38 25.20 -5.12
C PRO A 179 -12.63 24.32 -4.13
N LEU A 180 -11.56 23.67 -4.59
CA LEU A 180 -10.61 23.00 -3.71
C LEU A 180 -9.55 24.00 -3.27
N GLU A 181 -9.37 24.09 -1.95
CA GLU A 181 -8.21 24.72 -1.34
C GLU A 181 -7.28 23.63 -0.82
N PHE A 182 -5.99 23.74 -1.15
CA PHE A 182 -4.98 22.77 -0.71
C PHE A 182 -4.43 23.08 0.70
N GLY A 183 -4.99 24.08 1.38
CA GLY A 183 -4.38 24.79 2.51
C GLY A 183 -3.72 23.87 3.53
N GLN A 184 -4.51 23.09 4.29
CA GLN A 184 -4.00 22.26 5.39
C GLN A 184 -3.28 20.99 4.94
N THR A 185 -3.53 20.50 3.72
CA THR A 185 -2.97 19.24 3.23
C THR A 185 -1.46 19.34 3.04
N LYS A 186 -0.96 20.44 2.49
CA LYS A 186 0.48 20.66 2.29
C LYS A 186 1.26 20.77 3.60
N GLU A 187 0.74 21.52 4.57
CA GLU A 187 1.36 21.65 5.90
C GLU A 187 1.36 20.31 6.65
N THR A 188 0.28 19.52 6.49
CA THR A 188 0.19 18.16 7.04
C THR A 188 1.23 17.24 6.40
N VAL A 189 1.38 17.27 5.07
CA VAL A 189 2.38 16.45 4.35
C VAL A 189 3.81 16.85 4.73
N LEU A 190 4.10 18.15 4.83
CA LEU A 190 5.42 18.64 5.24
C LEU A 190 5.76 18.25 6.69
N SER A 191 4.81 18.40 7.62
CA SER A 191 5.02 17.99 9.01
C SER A 191 5.21 16.48 9.15
N ILE A 192 4.46 15.67 8.37
CA ILE A 192 4.68 14.22 8.28
C ILE A 192 6.12 13.94 7.79
N GLN A 193 6.56 14.59 6.71
CA GLN A 193 7.93 14.40 6.21
C GLN A 193 9.00 14.78 7.23
N GLU A 194 8.84 15.91 7.92
CA GLU A 194 9.77 16.39 8.94
C GLU A 194 9.89 15.38 10.08
N VAL A 195 8.75 14.87 10.57
CA VAL A 195 8.73 13.83 11.59
C VAL A 195 9.42 12.56 11.08
N PHE A 196 9.17 12.13 9.84
CA PHE A 196 9.87 10.96 9.27
C PHE A 196 11.37 11.16 9.17
N GLN A 197 11.83 12.35 8.76
CA GLN A 197 13.26 12.67 8.68
C GLN A 197 13.91 12.71 10.07
N GLU A 198 13.22 13.25 11.07
CA GLU A 198 13.70 13.31 12.44
C GLU A 198 13.76 11.91 13.08
N VAL A 199 12.73 11.09 12.86
CA VAL A 199 12.68 9.66 13.24
C VAL A 199 13.81 8.89 12.53
N ASN A 200 13.98 9.07 11.22
CA ASN A 200 15.03 8.40 10.44
C ASN A 200 16.43 8.77 10.94
N SER A 201 16.69 10.04 11.22
CA SER A 201 18.02 10.52 11.66
C SER A 201 18.34 10.21 13.12
N SER A 202 17.31 10.05 13.97
CA SER A 202 17.48 9.82 15.42
C SER A 202 17.53 8.34 15.82
N ILE A 203 17.01 7.44 14.98
CA ILE A 203 16.75 6.03 15.35
C ILE A 203 17.50 5.04 14.46
N LEU A 204 17.65 5.36 13.17
CA LEU A 204 18.23 4.46 12.18
C LEU A 204 19.66 4.92 11.86
N PRO A 205 20.66 4.02 11.88
CA PRO A 205 21.97 4.31 11.29
C PRO A 205 21.79 4.83 9.85
N ASP A 206 22.71 5.65 9.34
CA ASP A 206 22.63 6.21 7.97
C ASP A 206 22.32 5.15 6.89
N SER A 207 22.73 3.91 7.13
CA SER A 207 22.53 2.77 6.24
C SER A 207 21.15 2.10 6.31
N MET A 208 20.29 2.48 7.27
CA MET A 208 18.91 1.99 7.47
C MET A 208 17.84 3.05 7.22
N GLN A 209 18.21 4.29 6.88
CA GLN A 209 17.24 5.38 6.70
C GLN A 209 16.22 5.02 5.61
N ILE A 210 14.93 5.22 5.93
CA ILE A 210 13.85 5.02 4.97
C ILE A 210 13.92 6.15 3.95
N SER A 211 14.04 5.82 2.66
CA SER A 211 14.08 6.81 1.58
C SER A 211 12.77 7.60 1.53
N THR A 212 12.79 8.86 1.94
CA THR A 212 11.64 9.75 1.78
C THR A 212 11.50 10.16 0.32
N PRO A 213 10.29 10.13 -0.27
CA PRO A 213 10.08 10.62 -1.62
C PRO A 213 10.59 12.06 -1.79
N PRO A 214 11.23 12.39 -2.94
CA PRO A 214 11.56 13.77 -3.28
C PRO A 214 10.33 14.68 -3.16
N LYS A 215 10.52 15.89 -2.63
CA LYS A 215 9.43 16.88 -2.45
C LYS A 215 8.66 17.12 -3.75
N GLU A 216 9.34 17.08 -4.89
CA GLU A 216 8.74 17.26 -6.22
C GLU A 216 7.71 16.19 -6.60
N LEU A 217 7.84 14.98 -6.05
CA LEU A 217 6.88 13.88 -6.24
C LEU A 217 5.68 14.01 -5.30
N LEU A 218 5.89 14.51 -4.09
CA LEU A 218 4.83 14.65 -3.08
C LEU A 218 3.88 15.81 -3.33
N PHE A 219 4.35 16.90 -3.96
CA PHE A 219 3.53 18.07 -4.27
C PHE A 219 2.95 18.04 -5.69
N ARG A 220 2.59 16.85 -6.16
CA ARG A 220 1.79 16.65 -7.37
C ARG A 220 0.31 16.57 -6.99
N ALA A 221 -0.57 17.13 -7.81
CA ALA A 221 -1.99 17.16 -7.52
C ALA A 221 -2.53 15.75 -7.32
N GLU A 222 -2.24 14.79 -8.19
CA GLU A 222 -2.64 13.38 -8.00
C GLU A 222 -2.29 12.76 -6.64
N MET A 223 -1.17 13.16 -6.04
CA MET A 223 -0.73 12.66 -4.73
C MET A 223 -1.45 13.36 -3.56
N LEU A 224 -2.11 14.49 -3.86
CA LEU A 224 -2.73 15.42 -2.91
C LEU A 224 -4.24 15.63 -3.10
N THR A 225 -4.77 15.18 -4.23
CA THR A 225 -6.18 15.20 -4.61
C THR A 225 -6.75 13.83 -4.33
N SER A 226 -7.60 13.74 -3.32
CA SER A 226 -8.33 12.52 -2.98
C SER A 226 -9.82 12.79 -2.82
N ALA A 227 -10.32 13.97 -3.22
CA ALA A 227 -11.73 14.27 -3.05
C ALA A 227 -12.53 13.42 -4.05
N GLY A 228 -13.28 12.45 -3.50
CA GLY A 228 -14.06 11.47 -4.25
C GLY A 228 -13.64 10.03 -4.02
N ASP A 229 -12.40 9.76 -3.59
CA ASP A 229 -11.93 8.39 -3.36
C ASP A 229 -12.31 7.89 -1.96
N LYS A 230 -12.93 6.71 -1.87
CA LYS A 230 -13.24 6.04 -0.59
C LYS A 230 -11.97 5.93 0.27
N PRO A 231 -11.92 6.36 1.53
CA PRO A 231 -10.75 6.17 2.38
C PRO A 231 -10.20 4.72 2.43
N LEU A 232 -8.89 4.59 2.60
CA LEU A 232 -8.22 3.29 2.67
C LEU A 232 -8.57 2.54 3.96
N ARG A 233 -8.61 1.22 3.83
CA ARG A 233 -8.75 0.26 4.91
C ARG A 233 -7.56 -0.68 4.88
N VAL A 234 -6.80 -0.74 5.95
CA VAL A 234 -5.52 -1.46 5.95
C VAL A 234 -5.38 -2.42 7.13
N LEU A 235 -4.73 -3.55 6.86
CA LEU A 235 -4.53 -4.64 7.82
C LEU A 235 -3.04 -4.94 8.00
N SER A 236 -2.57 -4.91 9.25
CA SER A 236 -1.20 -5.27 9.65
C SER A 236 -1.21 -6.53 10.50
N LEU A 237 -0.44 -7.54 10.11
CA LEU A 237 -0.36 -8.83 10.79
C LEU A 237 1.05 -9.12 11.32
N ASP A 238 1.18 -9.30 12.63
CA ASP A 238 2.46 -9.55 13.28
C ASP A 238 2.97 -10.99 13.04
N GLY A 239 4.28 -11.17 13.20
CA GLY A 239 4.90 -12.49 13.31
C GLY A 239 4.58 -13.18 14.65
N GLY A 240 4.69 -14.50 14.72
CA GLY A 240 4.35 -15.22 15.96
C GLY A 240 4.18 -16.74 15.95
N GLY A 241 4.62 -17.44 14.91
CA GLY A 241 4.58 -18.92 14.86
C GLY A 241 3.16 -19.47 14.95
N VAL A 242 2.96 -20.56 15.70
CA VAL A 242 1.65 -21.22 15.84
C VAL A 242 0.53 -20.29 16.33
N ARG A 243 0.88 -19.17 16.98
CA ARG A 243 -0.07 -18.20 17.56
C ARG A 243 -0.80 -17.36 16.51
N GLY A 244 -0.42 -17.45 15.24
CA GLY A 244 -1.19 -16.87 14.12
C GLY A 244 -2.66 -17.32 14.07
N VAL A 245 -2.98 -18.47 14.65
CA VAL A 245 -4.36 -18.96 14.83
C VAL A 245 -5.22 -17.94 15.58
N ALA A 246 -4.70 -17.31 16.64
CA ALA A 246 -5.47 -16.29 17.37
C ALA A 246 -5.63 -15.00 16.57
N ALA A 247 -4.61 -14.58 15.81
CA ALA A 247 -4.72 -13.42 14.93
C ALA A 247 -5.84 -13.60 13.89
N LEU A 248 -5.95 -14.80 13.31
CA LEU A 248 -7.04 -15.16 12.40
C LEU A 248 -8.41 -15.17 13.10
N MET A 249 -8.50 -15.62 14.35
CA MET A 249 -9.75 -15.61 15.11
C MET A 249 -10.21 -14.18 15.45
N HIS A 250 -9.29 -13.27 15.78
CA HIS A 250 -9.61 -11.86 15.97
C HIS A 250 -10.11 -11.22 14.66
N LEU A 251 -9.42 -11.50 13.55
CA LEU A 251 -9.85 -11.02 12.25
C LEU A 251 -11.22 -11.57 11.85
N ASP A 252 -11.48 -12.85 12.10
CA ASP A 252 -12.77 -13.50 11.84
C ASP A 252 -13.90 -12.84 12.65
N ALA A 253 -13.65 -12.50 13.91
CA ALA A 253 -14.62 -11.79 14.75
C ALA A 253 -14.97 -10.40 14.19
N VAL A 254 -13.97 -9.63 13.74
CA VAL A 254 -14.18 -8.33 13.08
C VAL A 254 -14.93 -8.50 11.76
N MET A 255 -14.49 -9.43 10.90
CA MET A 255 -15.09 -9.67 9.58
C MET A 255 -16.55 -10.15 9.68
N LYS A 256 -16.87 -11.02 10.66
CA LYS A 256 -18.24 -11.47 10.93
C LYS A 256 -19.16 -10.34 11.37
N LYS A 257 -18.64 -9.33 12.07
CA LYS A 257 -19.43 -8.14 12.43
C LYS A 257 -19.54 -7.17 11.26
N LEU A 258 -18.45 -6.98 10.54
CA LEU A 258 -18.34 -6.03 9.43
C LEU A 258 -19.18 -6.44 8.21
N ALA A 259 -18.82 -7.57 7.60
CA ALA A 259 -19.34 -8.03 6.31
C ALA A 259 -19.28 -9.58 6.24
N PRO A 260 -20.24 -10.27 6.87
CA PRO A 260 -20.29 -11.73 6.85
C PRO A 260 -20.22 -12.29 5.41
N GLY A 261 -19.30 -13.22 5.18
CA GLY A 261 -19.14 -13.89 3.89
C GLY A 261 -18.24 -13.18 2.87
N LYS A 262 -17.85 -11.91 3.10
CA LYS A 262 -16.81 -11.26 2.30
C LYS A 262 -15.42 -11.76 2.70
N LYS A 263 -14.52 -11.86 1.71
CA LYS A 263 -13.10 -12.16 1.91
C LYS A 263 -12.36 -10.91 2.36
N PRO A 264 -11.26 -11.03 3.13
CA PRO A 264 -10.49 -9.86 3.55
C PRO A 264 -9.95 -9.03 2.38
N CYS A 265 -9.58 -9.64 1.25
CA CYS A 265 -9.15 -8.89 0.07
C CYS A 265 -10.24 -7.96 -0.50
N GLU A 266 -11.52 -8.26 -0.28
CA GLU A 266 -12.63 -7.40 -0.73
C GLU A 266 -12.88 -6.21 0.23
N VAL A 267 -12.31 -6.28 1.43
CA VAL A 267 -12.48 -5.30 2.51
C VAL A 267 -11.23 -4.44 2.69
N PHE A 268 -10.03 -5.00 2.60
CA PHE A 268 -8.80 -4.26 2.83
C PHE A 268 -8.14 -3.90 1.50
N ASP A 269 -7.76 -2.65 1.36
CA ASP A 269 -7.06 -2.16 0.17
C ASP A 269 -5.56 -2.51 0.23
N LEU A 270 -5.01 -2.69 1.44
CA LEU A 270 -3.63 -3.12 1.69
C LEU A 270 -3.54 -4.06 2.91
N ILE A 271 -2.87 -5.21 2.74
CA ILE A 271 -2.55 -6.16 3.81
C ILE A 271 -1.02 -6.35 3.90
N GLY A 272 -0.45 -6.02 5.05
CA GLY A 272 0.98 -6.20 5.34
C GLY A 272 1.21 -7.26 6.43
N GLY A 273 2.27 -8.05 6.28
CA GLY A 273 2.57 -9.10 7.26
C GLY A 273 4.05 -9.44 7.42
N THR A 274 4.41 -9.91 8.61
CA THR A 274 5.76 -10.44 8.90
C THR A 274 5.68 -11.87 9.41
N SER A 275 6.60 -12.76 8.99
CA SER A 275 6.64 -14.16 9.43
C SER A 275 5.30 -14.88 9.18
N THR A 276 4.78 -15.58 10.17
CA THR A 276 3.39 -16.05 10.23
C THR A 276 2.37 -15.05 9.71
N GLY A 277 2.44 -13.78 10.12
CA GLY A 277 1.55 -12.73 9.65
C GLY A 277 1.72 -12.44 8.16
N GLY A 278 2.94 -12.56 7.63
CA GLY A 278 3.24 -12.47 6.20
C GLY A 278 2.66 -13.64 5.42
N PHE A 279 2.78 -14.86 5.93
CA PHE A 279 2.14 -16.02 5.31
C PHE A 279 0.61 -15.89 5.31
N ILE A 280 0.02 -15.42 6.42
CA ILE A 280 -1.42 -15.13 6.51
C ILE A 280 -1.82 -14.02 5.53
N ALA A 281 -1.03 -12.95 5.40
CA ALA A 281 -1.29 -11.88 4.44
C ALA A 281 -1.33 -12.40 3.00
N ILE A 282 -0.42 -13.30 2.64
CA ILE A 282 -0.43 -13.97 1.33
C ILE A 282 -1.70 -14.81 1.15
N MET A 283 -2.10 -15.60 2.14
CA MET A 283 -3.32 -16.42 2.06
C MET A 283 -4.59 -15.56 1.89
N LEU A 284 -4.72 -14.50 2.68
CA LEU A 284 -5.93 -13.67 2.70
C LEU A 284 -6.03 -12.70 1.52
N GLY A 285 -4.91 -12.08 1.13
CA GLY A 285 -4.88 -11.08 0.08
C GLY A 285 -4.53 -11.67 -1.29
N ARG A 286 -3.37 -12.30 -1.39
CA ARG A 286 -2.79 -12.75 -2.67
C ARG A 286 -3.46 -14.02 -3.22
N LEU A 287 -3.80 -14.97 -2.33
CA LEU A 287 -4.56 -16.17 -2.67
C LEU A 287 -6.07 -15.99 -2.46
N GLN A 288 -6.49 -14.80 -1.99
CA GLN A 288 -7.90 -14.41 -1.83
C GLN A 288 -8.75 -15.45 -1.06
N MET A 289 -8.19 -16.01 0.02
CA MET A 289 -8.90 -16.99 0.85
C MET A 289 -9.86 -16.29 1.82
N SER A 290 -10.95 -16.99 2.20
CA SER A 290 -11.76 -16.55 3.33
C SER A 290 -10.97 -16.70 4.65
N VAL A 291 -11.37 -15.96 5.69
CA VAL A 291 -10.70 -16.10 7.01
C VAL A 291 -10.81 -17.52 7.54
N LYS A 292 -11.95 -18.18 7.30
CA LYS A 292 -12.19 -19.56 7.70
C LYS A 292 -11.26 -20.54 6.98
N ASP A 293 -11.19 -20.48 5.64
CA ASP A 293 -10.34 -21.39 4.87
C ASP A 293 -8.85 -21.17 5.21
N CYS A 294 -8.48 -19.92 5.46
CA CYS A 294 -7.15 -19.53 5.92
C CYS A 294 -6.85 -20.14 7.30
N LEU A 295 -7.77 -20.05 8.26
CA LEU A 295 -7.65 -20.66 9.59
C LEU A 295 -7.50 -22.18 9.53
N ASP A 296 -8.33 -22.85 8.73
CA ASP A 296 -8.30 -24.31 8.57
C ASP A 296 -6.97 -24.76 7.94
N SER A 297 -6.54 -24.07 6.88
CA SER A 297 -5.26 -24.33 6.21
C SER A 297 -4.07 -24.05 7.13
N TYR A 298 -4.10 -22.93 7.87
CA TYR A 298 -3.04 -22.57 8.80
C TYR A 298 -2.89 -23.60 9.92
N ARG A 299 -3.99 -24.08 10.52
CA ARG A 299 -3.97 -25.16 11.51
C ARG A 299 -3.37 -26.44 10.94
N LYS A 300 -3.75 -26.84 9.72
CA LYS A 300 -3.17 -28.00 9.02
C LYS A 300 -1.66 -27.83 8.84
N PHE A 301 -1.21 -26.66 8.40
CA PHE A 301 0.22 -26.40 8.17
C PHE A 301 1.03 -26.40 9.46
N MET A 302 0.57 -25.73 10.52
CA MET A 302 1.28 -25.70 11.79
C MET A 302 1.48 -27.12 12.35
N ASN A 303 0.47 -27.99 12.19
CA ASN A 303 0.60 -29.40 12.55
C ASN A 303 1.66 -30.12 11.71
N ILE A 304 1.66 -29.96 10.38
CA ILE A 304 2.62 -30.64 9.50
C ILE A 304 4.05 -30.16 9.77
N VAL A 305 4.24 -28.85 9.83
CA VAL A 305 5.55 -28.20 9.95
C VAL A 305 6.21 -28.53 11.28
N PHE A 306 5.47 -28.44 12.39
CA PHE A 306 6.00 -28.63 13.74
C PHE A 306 5.75 -30.03 14.34
N SER A 307 5.13 -30.95 13.59
CA SER A 307 5.12 -32.40 13.92
C SER A 307 6.10 -33.22 13.09
N SER A 308 6.79 -32.61 12.13
CA SER A 308 7.88 -33.23 11.38
C SER A 308 9.03 -33.64 12.32
N LYS A 309 9.84 -34.66 11.99
CA LYS A 309 10.85 -35.22 12.92
C LYS A 309 11.80 -34.11 13.41
N ARG A 310 11.78 -33.83 14.72
CA ARG A 310 12.77 -32.99 15.41
C ARG A 310 14.16 -33.58 15.15
N TRP A 311 14.97 -32.93 14.34
CA TRP A 311 16.29 -33.43 14.02
C TRP A 311 17.20 -33.38 15.27
N THR A 312 18.08 -34.38 15.41
CA THR A 312 18.87 -34.61 16.64
C THR A 312 19.87 -33.47 16.89
N LYS A 313 20.46 -33.38 18.09
CA LYS A 313 21.52 -32.39 18.42
C LYS A 313 22.65 -32.34 17.38
N ALA A 314 22.99 -33.48 16.77
CA ALA A 314 24.00 -33.58 15.71
C ALA A 314 23.60 -32.81 14.43
N SER A 315 22.31 -32.76 14.12
CA SER A 315 21.81 -32.04 12.95
C SER A 315 21.68 -30.55 13.18
N LEU A 316 21.32 -30.11 14.39
CA LEU A 316 21.32 -28.68 14.73
C LEU A 316 22.72 -28.08 14.58
N ILE A 317 23.75 -28.87 14.90
CA ILE A 317 25.17 -28.54 14.70
C ILE A 317 25.54 -28.54 13.20
N ALA A 318 24.95 -29.42 12.38
CA ALA A 318 25.27 -29.55 10.96
C ALA A 318 24.54 -28.55 10.05
N THR A 319 23.27 -28.22 10.34
CA THR A 319 22.41 -27.38 9.47
C THR A 319 21.99 -26.06 10.09
N GLY A 320 22.14 -25.89 11.42
CA GLY A 320 21.77 -24.65 12.12
C GLY A 320 20.27 -24.43 12.32
N SER A 321 19.41 -25.43 12.09
CA SER A 321 17.95 -25.32 12.19
C SER A 321 17.30 -26.48 12.95
N LYS A 322 16.22 -26.19 13.69
CA LYS A 322 15.43 -27.15 14.49
C LYS A 322 14.43 -27.95 13.64
N TRP A 323 13.98 -27.38 12.52
CA TRP A 323 12.94 -27.93 11.65
C TRP A 323 13.38 -28.01 10.19
N ASP A 324 12.72 -28.91 9.45
CA ASP A 324 12.95 -29.11 8.02
C ASP A 324 12.18 -28.06 7.21
N ALA A 325 12.92 -27.17 6.52
CA ALA A 325 12.33 -26.14 5.68
C ALA A 325 11.57 -26.71 4.48
N SER A 326 11.85 -27.94 4.05
CA SER A 326 11.16 -28.60 2.93
C SER A 326 9.70 -28.94 3.27
N ALA A 327 9.37 -29.17 4.55
CA ALA A 327 7.99 -29.39 4.98
C ALA A 327 7.16 -28.10 4.85
N LEU A 328 7.71 -26.98 5.30
CA LEU A 328 7.07 -25.66 5.14
C LEU A 328 6.94 -25.29 3.66
N GLU A 329 8.00 -25.46 2.88
CA GLU A 329 7.98 -25.24 1.43
C GLU A 329 6.93 -26.11 0.73
N GLY A 330 6.88 -27.40 1.05
CA GLY A 330 5.90 -28.34 0.51
C GLY A 330 4.47 -27.90 0.80
N CYS A 331 4.16 -27.52 2.05
CA CYS A 331 2.87 -26.98 2.44
C CYS A 331 2.48 -25.73 1.64
N ILE A 332 3.40 -24.78 1.46
CA ILE A 332 3.15 -23.56 0.70
C ILE A 332 2.90 -23.89 -0.78
N LYS A 333 3.73 -24.77 -1.36
CA LYS A 333 3.58 -25.19 -2.77
C LYS A 333 2.28 -25.94 -3.01
N ASP A 334 1.86 -26.81 -2.09
CA ASP A 334 0.58 -27.51 -2.17
C ASP A 334 -0.59 -26.54 -2.09
N LEU A 335 -0.52 -25.55 -1.20
CA LEU A 335 -1.55 -24.50 -1.13
C LEU A 335 -1.69 -23.74 -2.45
N VAL A 336 -0.57 -23.37 -3.07
CA VAL A 336 -0.58 -22.67 -4.37
C VAL A 336 -1.23 -23.54 -5.45
N ARG A 337 -0.96 -24.85 -5.48
CA ARG A 337 -1.61 -25.79 -6.40
C ARG A 337 -3.11 -25.88 -6.13
N GLU A 338 -3.51 -26.02 -4.87
CA GLU A 338 -4.91 -26.16 -4.46
C GLU A 338 -5.73 -24.90 -4.78
N GLN A 339 -5.18 -23.70 -4.54
CA GLN A 339 -5.90 -22.43 -4.69
C GLN A 339 -5.88 -21.88 -6.13
N LEU A 340 -4.76 -22.03 -6.86
CA LEU A 340 -4.60 -21.43 -8.19
C LEU A 340 -4.65 -22.44 -9.33
N GLY A 341 -4.53 -23.75 -9.06
CA GLY A 341 -4.45 -24.78 -10.11
C GLY A 341 -3.19 -24.66 -10.98
N ARG A 342 -2.16 -23.96 -10.52
CA ARG A 342 -0.93 -23.64 -11.27
C ARG A 342 0.29 -24.30 -10.65
N ASN A 343 1.33 -24.48 -11.46
CA ASN A 343 2.64 -24.88 -10.98
C ASN A 343 3.21 -23.79 -10.04
N PRO A 344 3.51 -24.08 -8.76
CA PRO A 344 4.01 -23.08 -7.82
C PRO A 344 5.29 -22.39 -8.27
N ASP A 345 6.11 -23.08 -9.06
CA ASP A 345 7.36 -22.54 -9.57
C ASP A 345 7.19 -21.50 -10.69
N GLU A 346 5.97 -21.32 -11.21
CA GLU A 346 5.61 -20.33 -12.23
C GLU A 346 4.73 -19.19 -11.67
N VAL A 347 4.42 -19.22 -10.37
CA VAL A 347 3.57 -18.23 -9.72
C VAL A 347 4.44 -17.19 -9.02
N LEU A 348 4.47 -15.98 -9.57
CA LEU A 348 5.12 -14.82 -8.97
C LEU A 348 4.29 -14.27 -7.81
N LEU A 349 4.98 -13.66 -6.83
CA LEU A 349 4.30 -12.85 -5.82
C LEU A 349 3.59 -11.65 -6.48
N LEU A 350 4.31 -10.94 -7.36
CA LEU A 350 3.82 -9.83 -8.16
C LEU A 350 2.67 -10.28 -9.09
N ASP A 351 1.50 -9.67 -8.94
CA ASP A 351 0.31 -9.95 -9.75
C ASP A 351 -0.66 -8.77 -9.66
N GLU A 352 -0.52 -7.88 -10.64
CA GLU A 352 -1.32 -6.65 -10.75
C GLU A 352 -2.82 -6.90 -10.83
N GLU A 353 -3.25 -8.04 -11.39
CA GLU A 353 -4.68 -8.37 -11.45
C GLU A 353 -5.23 -8.64 -10.05
N SER A 354 -4.50 -9.42 -9.23
CA SER A 354 -4.89 -9.62 -7.83
C SER A 354 -4.78 -8.33 -6.99
N ALA A 355 -3.79 -7.49 -7.32
CA ALA A 355 -3.53 -6.21 -6.63
C ALA A 355 -4.60 -5.15 -6.87
N LYS A 356 -5.40 -5.26 -7.94
CA LYS A 356 -6.60 -4.44 -8.15
C LYS A 356 -7.64 -4.64 -7.04
N THR A 357 -7.72 -5.84 -6.46
CA THR A 357 -8.61 -6.13 -5.34
C THR A 357 -7.96 -5.76 -4.01
N CYS A 358 -6.74 -6.25 -3.77
CA CYS A 358 -6.02 -6.05 -2.52
C CYS A 358 -4.52 -6.12 -2.74
N LYS A 359 -3.81 -5.08 -2.29
CA LYS A 359 -2.35 -5.05 -2.31
C LYS A 359 -1.79 -5.83 -1.12
N VAL A 360 -0.75 -6.64 -1.34
CA VAL A 360 -0.10 -7.42 -0.28
C VAL A 360 1.40 -7.16 -0.26
N PHE A 361 1.96 -6.96 0.92
CA PHE A 361 3.41 -7.00 1.11
C PHE A 361 3.81 -7.85 2.30
N VAL A 362 5.02 -8.41 2.25
CA VAL A 362 5.61 -9.18 3.33
C VAL A 362 7.07 -8.77 3.60
N MET A 363 7.47 -8.84 4.87
CA MET A 363 8.81 -8.43 5.32
C MET A 363 9.78 -9.62 5.42
N ALA A 364 11.01 -9.45 4.95
CA ALA A 364 12.10 -10.41 5.15
C ALA A 364 13.42 -9.71 5.50
N THR A 365 14.31 -10.38 6.22
CA THR A 365 15.61 -9.82 6.58
C THR A 365 16.71 -10.42 5.72
N LYS A 366 17.52 -9.57 5.07
CA LYS A 366 18.68 -10.02 4.29
C LYS A 366 19.84 -10.34 5.24
N ARG A 367 20.39 -11.56 5.14
CA ARG A 367 21.36 -12.09 6.14
C ARG A 367 22.66 -11.29 6.21
N ASP A 368 23.20 -10.88 5.08
CA ASP A 368 24.47 -10.15 4.96
C ASP A 368 24.38 -8.68 5.41
N SER A 369 23.16 -8.19 5.67
CA SER A 369 22.90 -6.80 6.02
C SER A 369 21.99 -6.60 7.23
N ALA A 370 21.75 -7.65 8.03
CA ALA A 370 20.76 -7.63 9.12
C ALA A 370 20.99 -6.50 10.17
N ASN A 371 22.22 -6.01 10.31
CA ASN A 371 22.55 -4.98 11.30
C ASN A 371 22.68 -3.57 10.71
N ASN A 372 22.74 -3.43 9.38
CA ASN A 372 23.04 -2.16 8.71
C ASN A 372 22.11 -1.83 7.54
N GLN A 373 21.08 -2.62 7.21
CA GLN A 373 20.10 -2.27 6.17
C GLN A 373 18.67 -2.55 6.63
N ALA A 374 17.74 -1.77 6.06
CA ALA A 374 16.31 -1.97 6.22
C ALA A 374 15.89 -3.39 5.79
N PRO A 375 14.80 -3.93 6.37
CA PRO A 375 14.19 -5.17 5.89
C PRO A 375 13.74 -5.05 4.43
N MET A 376 13.79 -6.18 3.74
CA MET A 376 13.31 -6.33 2.37
C MET A 376 11.78 -6.40 2.37
N VAL A 377 11.15 -5.61 1.49
CA VAL A 377 9.70 -5.61 1.27
C VAL A 377 9.39 -6.36 -0.03
N PHE A 378 8.78 -7.54 0.07
CA PHE A 378 8.28 -8.26 -1.08
C PHE A 378 6.82 -7.88 -1.33
N ARG A 379 6.48 -7.47 -2.55
CA ARG A 379 5.18 -6.88 -2.90
C ARG A 379 4.46 -7.73 -3.95
N SER A 380 3.13 -7.77 -3.86
CA SER A 380 2.27 -8.31 -4.91
C SER A 380 1.91 -7.30 -5.99
N TYR A 381 2.46 -6.09 -5.91
CA TYR A 381 2.16 -4.93 -6.74
C TYR A 381 3.43 -4.11 -7.03
N GLU A 382 3.40 -3.31 -8.07
CA GLU A 382 4.41 -2.30 -8.38
C GLU A 382 4.25 -1.08 -7.46
N ASN A 383 5.35 -0.62 -6.87
CA ASN A 383 5.39 0.64 -6.14
C ASN A 383 5.86 1.74 -7.11
N PRO A 384 5.11 2.85 -7.27
CA PRO A 384 5.42 3.88 -8.26
C PRO A 384 6.71 4.66 -7.93
N LEU A 385 7.14 4.66 -6.66
CA LEU A 385 8.30 5.41 -6.20
C LEU A 385 9.54 4.53 -6.03
N GLU A 386 9.36 3.25 -5.67
CA GLU A 386 10.44 2.31 -5.34
C GLU A 386 10.39 1.04 -6.19
N LYS A 387 11.50 0.69 -6.85
CA LYS A 387 11.63 -0.58 -7.56
C LYS A 387 11.74 -1.75 -6.58
N SER A 388 11.04 -2.84 -6.87
CA SER A 388 11.30 -4.11 -6.17
C SER A 388 12.72 -4.58 -6.46
N ALA A 389 13.45 -4.99 -5.42
CA ALA A 389 14.79 -5.55 -5.57
C ALA A 389 14.75 -6.98 -6.13
N LEU A 390 13.65 -7.71 -5.90
CA LEU A 390 13.42 -9.07 -6.42
C LEU A 390 12.01 -9.17 -7.03
N PRO A 391 11.77 -8.52 -8.17
CA PRO A 391 10.46 -8.54 -8.81
C PRO A 391 10.06 -9.92 -9.35
N GLY A 392 11.03 -10.81 -9.60
CA GLY A 392 10.82 -12.18 -10.05
C GLY A 392 10.62 -13.20 -8.93
N ILE A 393 10.53 -12.76 -7.67
CA ILE A 393 10.38 -13.68 -6.54
C ILE A 393 9.07 -14.47 -6.66
N LYS A 394 9.17 -15.79 -6.52
CA LYS A 394 7.99 -16.66 -6.54
C LYS A 394 7.19 -16.46 -5.27
N LEU A 395 5.87 -16.65 -5.35
CA LEU A 395 4.98 -16.53 -4.20
C LEU A 395 5.43 -17.44 -3.04
N TRP A 396 5.82 -18.68 -3.34
CA TRP A 396 6.27 -19.61 -2.32
C TRP A 396 7.62 -19.22 -1.70
N GLU A 397 8.50 -18.58 -2.47
CA GLU A 397 9.80 -18.09 -2.00
C GLU A 397 9.60 -16.94 -1.02
N ALA A 398 8.73 -15.97 -1.34
CA ALA A 398 8.40 -14.87 -0.45
C ALA A 398 7.79 -15.35 0.89
N ALA A 399 6.86 -16.32 0.83
CA ALA A 399 6.24 -16.93 2.01
C ALA A 399 7.26 -17.69 2.88
N ARG A 400 8.20 -18.41 2.27
CA ARG A 400 9.26 -19.12 3.00
C ARG A 400 10.32 -18.17 3.55
N ALA A 401 10.67 -17.11 2.81
CA ALA A 401 11.63 -16.10 3.25
C ALA A 401 11.15 -15.37 4.50
N THR A 402 9.92 -14.85 4.50
CA THR A 402 9.37 -14.11 5.64
C THR A 402 9.30 -14.96 6.91
N SER A 403 9.14 -16.28 6.78
CA SER A 403 8.97 -17.23 7.90
C SER A 403 10.25 -18.00 8.28
N ALA A 404 11.41 -17.64 7.74
CA ALA A 404 12.67 -18.37 7.93
C ALA A 404 13.36 -18.04 9.28
N ALA A 405 12.68 -18.31 10.39
CA ALA A 405 13.13 -17.88 11.72
C ALA A 405 14.46 -18.56 12.09
N PRO A 406 15.51 -17.81 12.50
CA PRO A 406 16.77 -18.41 12.91
C PRO A 406 16.58 -19.42 14.02
N MET A 407 17.40 -20.47 14.02
CA MET A 407 17.27 -21.65 14.89
C MET A 407 16.05 -22.54 14.61
N TYR A 408 15.00 -22.05 13.92
CA TYR A 408 13.85 -22.86 13.51
C TYR A 408 14.01 -23.39 12.10
N PHE A 409 14.28 -22.52 11.12
CA PHE A 409 14.46 -22.87 9.71
C PHE A 409 15.79 -22.36 9.16
N ALA A 410 16.32 -23.06 8.16
CA ALA A 410 17.49 -22.58 7.42
C ALA A 410 17.13 -21.30 6.62
N PRO A 411 18.10 -20.42 6.32
CA PRO A 411 17.89 -19.27 5.43
C PRO A 411 17.46 -19.70 4.01
N LEU A 412 16.69 -18.86 3.31
CA LEU A 412 16.36 -19.06 1.89
C LEU A 412 17.35 -18.35 0.99
N LYS A 413 17.83 -19.03 -0.06
CA LYS A 413 18.60 -18.42 -1.14
C LYS A 413 17.70 -18.12 -2.33
N VAL A 414 17.63 -16.87 -2.76
CA VAL A 414 16.98 -16.43 -4.01
C VAL A 414 17.90 -15.43 -4.69
N ASP A 415 18.22 -15.65 -5.97
CA ASP A 415 19.00 -14.72 -6.81
C ASP A 415 20.27 -14.16 -6.16
N GLY A 416 21.03 -15.02 -5.47
CA GLY A 416 22.28 -14.64 -4.81
C GLY A 416 22.13 -13.95 -3.45
N HIS A 417 20.90 -13.78 -2.95
CA HIS A 417 20.59 -13.24 -1.63
C HIS A 417 20.19 -14.34 -0.65
N GLU A 418 20.60 -14.23 0.61
CA GLU A 418 20.14 -15.08 1.70
C GLU A 418 19.13 -14.33 2.58
N PHE A 419 17.95 -14.91 2.77
CA PHE A 419 16.86 -14.32 3.55
C PHE A 419 16.58 -15.10 4.83
N LEU A 420 16.31 -14.33 5.88
CA LEU A 420 15.86 -14.74 7.20
C LEU A 420 14.46 -14.16 7.47
N ASP A 421 13.83 -14.64 8.54
CA ASP A 421 12.55 -14.13 9.01
C ASP A 421 12.57 -12.62 9.25
N GLY A 422 11.54 -11.93 8.73
CA GLY A 422 11.41 -10.48 8.87
C GLY A 422 11.21 -10.04 10.33
N GLY A 423 10.81 -10.94 11.23
CA GLY A 423 10.64 -10.71 12.66
C GLY A 423 11.94 -10.31 13.37
N LEU A 424 13.11 -10.55 12.76
CA LEU A 424 14.39 -10.04 13.27
C LEU A 424 14.51 -8.52 13.23
N GLN A 425 13.85 -7.86 12.27
CA GLN A 425 13.93 -6.42 12.06
C GLN A 425 12.56 -5.71 12.16
N ALA A 426 11.47 -6.39 11.82
CA ALA A 426 10.16 -5.79 11.62
C ALA A 426 8.99 -6.73 12.00
N ASN A 427 9.00 -7.30 13.22
CA ASN A 427 7.97 -8.24 13.65
C ASN A 427 6.52 -7.68 13.60
N ASN A 428 6.36 -6.38 13.84
CA ASN A 428 5.11 -5.65 13.59
C ASN A 428 5.30 -4.76 12.35
N PRO A 429 4.64 -5.05 11.21
CA PRO A 429 4.87 -4.33 9.96
C PRO A 429 4.11 -3.00 9.86
N LEU A 430 3.40 -2.54 10.90
CA LEU A 430 2.54 -1.35 10.84
C LEU A 430 3.26 -0.09 10.33
N GLY A 431 4.51 0.12 10.75
CA GLY A 431 5.29 1.28 10.29
C GLY A 431 5.66 1.20 8.81
N TRP A 432 6.05 0.00 8.35
CA TRP A 432 6.30 -0.28 6.94
C TRP A 432 5.02 -0.19 6.10
N LEU A 433 3.89 -0.63 6.67
CA LEU A 433 2.58 -0.50 6.05
C LEU A 433 2.22 0.96 5.80
N TRP A 434 2.47 1.84 6.78
CA TRP A 434 2.22 3.28 6.60
C TRP A 434 3.15 3.87 5.53
N ASN A 435 4.43 3.48 5.49
CA ASN A 435 5.33 3.89 4.41
C ASN A 435 4.84 3.43 3.02
N GLU A 436 4.31 2.21 2.93
CA GLU A 436 3.66 1.73 1.70
C GLU A 436 2.43 2.54 1.34
N ILE A 437 1.61 2.97 2.32
CA ILE A 437 0.48 3.87 2.03
C ILE A 437 0.97 5.16 1.38
N LEU A 438 1.94 5.82 1.99
CA LEU A 438 2.46 7.10 1.49
C LEU A 438 3.08 6.97 0.10
N SER A 439 3.81 5.89 -0.15
CA SER A 439 4.53 5.70 -1.41
C SER A 439 3.66 5.17 -2.55
N VAL A 440 2.63 4.37 -2.24
CA VAL A 440 1.77 3.72 -3.24
C VAL A 440 0.51 4.54 -3.53
N PHE A 441 -0.09 5.13 -2.51
CA PHE A 441 -1.38 5.82 -2.63
C PHE A 441 -1.27 7.34 -2.46
N GLY A 442 -0.11 7.85 -2.06
CA GLY A 442 0.13 9.27 -1.86
C GLY A 442 -0.25 9.75 -0.44
N PRO A 443 0.38 10.83 0.04
CA PRO A 443 0.26 11.28 1.42
C PRO A 443 -1.07 11.95 1.78
N ALA A 444 -1.87 12.40 0.80
CA ALA A 444 -3.20 12.93 1.08
C ALA A 444 -4.29 11.85 1.10
N ARG A 445 -3.96 10.61 0.76
CA ARG A 445 -4.93 9.53 0.75
C ARG A 445 -5.49 9.30 2.15
N SER A 446 -6.78 9.61 2.33
CA SER A 446 -7.44 9.34 3.61
C SER A 446 -7.37 7.86 3.94
N THR A 447 -7.02 7.54 5.18
CA THR A 447 -7.06 6.17 5.71
C THR A 447 -7.87 6.19 6.99
N ASN A 448 -9.03 5.55 6.97
CA ASN A 448 -9.98 5.59 8.09
C ASN A 448 -9.77 4.45 9.07
N CYS A 449 -9.14 3.35 8.64
CA CYS A 449 -8.93 2.20 9.52
C CYS A 449 -7.56 1.56 9.33
N PHE A 450 -6.80 1.55 10.42
CA PHE A 450 -5.62 0.74 10.66
C PHE A 450 -5.98 -0.39 11.63
N LEU A 451 -6.24 -1.57 11.08
CA LEU A 451 -6.41 -2.77 11.88
C LEU A 451 -5.06 -3.46 12.03
N SER A 452 -4.55 -3.55 13.24
CA SER A 452 -3.31 -4.25 13.56
C SER A 452 -3.61 -5.43 14.47
N ILE A 453 -3.09 -6.62 14.16
CA ILE A 453 -3.37 -7.83 14.92
C ILE A 453 -2.07 -8.51 15.32
N GLY A 454 -1.87 -8.62 16.64
CA GLY A 454 -0.75 -9.28 17.26
C GLY A 454 -0.98 -10.77 17.52
N THR A 455 0.10 -11.48 17.84
CA THR A 455 0.14 -12.92 18.10
C THR A 455 0.46 -13.27 19.56
N GLY A 456 0.34 -12.31 20.49
CA GLY A 456 0.61 -12.45 21.93
C GLY A 456 2.05 -12.08 22.34
N ILE A 457 2.20 -11.41 23.49
CA ILE A 457 3.46 -10.81 23.97
C ILE A 457 3.89 -11.36 25.33
N PRO A 458 5.19 -11.56 25.59
CA PRO A 458 5.75 -11.57 26.94
C PRO A 458 5.98 -10.14 27.50
N ALA A 459 5.39 -9.84 28.66
CA ALA A 459 5.49 -8.66 29.55
C ALA A 459 6.11 -7.31 29.06
N PRO A 460 5.41 -6.16 29.24
CA PRO A 460 6.00 -4.83 29.03
C PRO A 460 6.99 -4.41 30.13
N LYS A 461 7.95 -3.54 29.79
CA LYS A 461 8.72 -2.69 30.72
C LYS A 461 8.26 -1.24 30.57
N SER A 462 8.03 -0.54 31.68
CA SER A 462 7.48 0.82 31.73
C SER A 462 8.43 1.89 31.16
N VAL A 463 7.88 2.94 30.54
CA VAL A 463 8.58 4.21 30.28
C VAL A 463 7.69 5.39 30.70
N GLY A 464 8.31 6.42 31.28
CA GLY A 464 7.68 7.56 31.95
C GLY A 464 7.22 8.72 31.04
N ASP A 465 6.73 9.75 31.72
CA ASP A 465 5.89 10.87 31.27
C ASP A 465 6.33 11.60 29.97
N VAL A 466 5.40 11.77 29.02
CA VAL A 466 5.65 12.32 27.68
C VAL A 466 5.01 13.72 27.56
N ARG A 467 5.79 14.76 27.88
CA ARG A 467 5.37 16.17 27.68
C ARG A 467 6.41 17.02 26.93
N ASN A 468 7.50 16.44 26.43
CA ASN A 468 8.58 17.21 25.79
C ASN A 468 9.22 16.47 24.59
N VAL A 469 9.36 17.16 23.45
CA VAL A 469 9.75 16.57 22.14
C VAL A 469 11.17 15.98 22.15
N ALA A 470 12.12 16.62 22.82
CA ALA A 470 13.49 16.10 22.95
C ALA A 470 13.56 14.82 23.82
N GLY A 471 12.69 14.69 24.82
CA GLY A 471 12.61 13.50 25.68
C GLY A 471 11.94 12.30 25.00
N PHE A 472 11.18 12.53 23.92
CA PHE A 472 10.59 11.47 23.10
C PHE A 472 11.66 10.74 22.28
N ALA A 473 12.61 11.47 21.69
CA ALA A 473 13.69 10.90 20.87
C ALA A 473 14.66 10.00 21.68
N GLU A 474 15.09 10.43 22.88
CA GLU A 474 15.96 9.63 23.75
C GLU A 474 15.26 8.39 24.30
N SER A 475 13.96 8.48 24.58
CA SER A 475 13.14 7.33 24.96
C SER A 475 13.12 6.28 23.84
N ILE A 476 12.91 6.72 22.59
CA ILE A 476 12.79 5.84 21.40
C ILE A 476 14.07 5.07 21.06
N ALA A 477 15.25 5.65 21.32
CA ALA A 477 16.54 5.00 21.03
C ALA A 477 16.78 3.71 21.85
N GLY A 478 16.22 3.60 23.06
CA GLY A 478 16.31 2.40 23.89
C GLY A 478 15.21 1.34 23.64
N ILE A 479 14.28 1.64 22.73
CA ILE A 479 12.93 1.07 22.68
C ILE A 479 12.67 0.18 21.45
N ALA A 480 13.50 0.27 20.41
CA ALA A 480 13.31 -0.32 19.08
C ALA A 480 13.29 -1.87 19.01
N THR A 481 13.36 -2.59 20.14
CA THR A 481 13.39 -4.05 20.18
C THR A 481 12.08 -4.71 20.64
N ASN A 482 10.97 -3.97 20.79
CA ASN A 482 9.71 -4.53 21.30
C ASN A 482 8.47 -4.13 20.47
N SER A 483 7.67 -5.12 20.06
CA SER A 483 6.51 -4.96 19.14
C SER A 483 5.40 -4.05 19.69
N ASP A 484 5.36 -3.87 21.02
CA ASP A 484 4.38 -3.03 21.72
C ASP A 484 4.62 -1.54 21.55
N ILE A 485 5.87 -1.13 21.40
CA ILE A 485 6.21 0.29 21.43
C ILE A 485 6.14 0.90 20.02
N THR A 486 6.40 0.09 18.98
CA THR A 486 6.02 0.41 17.59
C THR A 486 4.52 0.70 17.48
N ASN A 487 3.68 -0.08 18.16
CA ASN A 487 2.24 0.15 18.22
C ASN A 487 1.92 1.53 18.87
N ILE A 488 2.53 1.88 20.00
CA ILE A 488 2.29 3.17 20.68
C ILE A 488 2.77 4.36 19.84
N LEU A 489 3.93 4.24 19.19
CA LEU A 489 4.53 5.27 18.35
C LEU A 489 3.68 5.53 17.10
N PHE A 490 3.34 4.48 16.35
CA PHE A 490 2.55 4.62 15.14
C PHE A 490 1.09 4.95 15.43
N ARG A 491 0.49 4.49 16.54
CA ARG A 491 -0.84 4.95 16.98
C ARG A 491 -0.86 6.46 17.20
N SER A 492 0.19 7.01 17.84
CA SER A 492 0.29 8.45 18.10
C SER A 492 0.50 9.25 16.82
N LEU A 493 1.34 8.76 15.90
CA LEU A 493 1.57 9.38 14.59
C LEU A 493 0.33 9.30 13.69
N ILE A 494 -0.30 8.13 13.58
CA ILE A 494 -1.51 7.92 12.77
C ILE A 494 -2.66 8.78 13.28
N ASN A 495 -2.87 8.87 14.61
CA ASN A 495 -3.93 9.70 15.17
C ASN A 495 -3.63 11.20 15.03
N ALA A 496 -2.36 11.62 15.07
CA ALA A 496 -1.97 13.02 14.91
C ALA A 496 -2.03 13.50 13.44
N PHE A 497 -1.77 12.61 12.47
CA PHE A 497 -1.51 13.00 11.09
C PHE A 497 -2.50 12.46 10.06
N ALA A 498 -3.40 11.53 10.41
CA ALA A 498 -4.45 11.11 9.49
C ALA A 498 -5.54 12.22 9.35
N PRO A 499 -6.08 12.47 8.15
CA PRO A 499 -7.06 13.53 7.93
C PRO A 499 -8.31 13.36 8.83
N ARG A 500 -8.70 14.42 9.56
CA ARG A 500 -9.61 14.47 10.74
C ARG A 500 -8.91 14.18 12.09
N PRO A 501 -8.33 15.20 12.76
CA PRO A 501 -7.48 15.05 13.96
C PRO A 501 -8.19 14.63 15.27
N MET A 502 -9.44 14.11 15.22
CA MET A 502 -10.27 13.86 16.42
C MET A 502 -11.01 12.50 16.43
N GLY A 503 -10.78 11.63 15.43
CA GLY A 503 -11.43 10.31 15.35
C GLY A 503 -10.44 9.16 15.57
N LYS A 504 -10.86 8.12 16.31
CA LYS A 504 -10.10 6.86 16.45
C LYS A 504 -10.01 6.18 15.08
N LYS A 505 -8.78 5.91 14.62
CA LYS A 505 -8.51 5.26 13.31
C LYS A 505 -7.66 4.00 13.44
N TYR A 506 -7.20 3.70 14.63
CA TYR A 506 -6.31 2.60 14.91
C TYR A 506 -6.94 1.63 15.91
N TRP A 507 -6.99 0.35 15.53
CA TRP A 507 -7.46 -0.74 16.35
C TRP A 507 -6.39 -1.82 16.43
N ARG A 508 -6.07 -2.23 17.66
CA ARG A 508 -5.09 -3.28 17.94
C ARG A 508 -5.75 -4.42 18.69
N PHE A 509 -5.71 -5.61 18.11
CA PHE A 509 -6.10 -6.83 18.80
C PHE A 509 -4.87 -7.65 19.14
N ASN A 510 -4.77 -8.13 20.39
CA ASN A 510 -3.66 -8.98 20.81
C ASN A 510 -4.10 -9.94 21.93
N VAL A 511 -3.46 -11.09 22.02
CA VAL A 511 -3.78 -12.12 23.04
C VAL A 511 -2.91 -11.92 24.29
N GLY A 512 -3.52 -11.84 25.47
CA GLY A 512 -2.81 -11.88 26.77
C GLY A 512 -2.65 -10.57 27.54
N ASP A 513 -3.19 -9.44 27.03
CA ASP A 513 -3.22 -8.16 27.73
C ASP A 513 -4.65 -7.72 28.06
N GLY A 514 -4.80 -6.96 29.15
CA GLY A 514 -5.92 -6.02 29.29
C GLY A 514 -5.71 -4.89 28.28
N LEU A 515 -6.76 -4.50 27.56
CA LEU A 515 -6.69 -3.58 26.42
C LEU A 515 -6.29 -2.17 26.86
N PRO A 516 -5.10 -1.62 26.52
CA PRO A 516 -4.87 -0.21 26.74
C PRO A 516 -5.70 0.63 25.74
N ASP A 517 -6.63 1.44 26.25
CA ASP A 517 -7.37 2.41 25.45
C ASP A 517 -7.25 3.83 25.99
N TYR A 518 -7.50 4.78 25.09
CA TYR A 518 -7.62 6.17 25.42
C TYR A 518 -9.08 6.46 25.75
N VAL A 519 -9.36 6.80 27.01
CA VAL A 519 -10.68 7.21 27.46
C VAL A 519 -10.67 8.73 27.54
N GLU A 520 -11.57 9.37 26.80
CA GLU A 520 -11.82 10.80 26.96
C GLU A 520 -12.57 11.02 28.27
N GLU A 521 -11.93 11.70 29.21
CA GLU A 521 -12.54 12.15 30.46
C GLU A 521 -12.30 13.65 30.59
N ASP A 522 -13.39 14.42 30.69
CA ASP A 522 -13.37 15.87 30.85
C ASP A 522 -12.59 16.61 29.73
N GLY A 523 -12.70 16.14 28.48
CA GLY A 523 -12.02 16.71 27.31
C GLY A 523 -10.51 16.41 27.25
N VAL A 524 -10.01 15.51 28.10
CA VAL A 524 -8.61 15.08 28.12
C VAL A 524 -8.53 13.58 27.85
N TRP A 525 -7.75 13.22 26.84
CA TRP A 525 -7.49 11.83 26.47
C TRP A 525 -6.50 11.19 27.44
N LYS A 526 -6.96 10.21 28.24
CA LYS A 526 -6.15 9.50 29.24
C LYS A 526 -5.97 8.02 28.87
N TRP A 527 -4.77 7.49 29.09
CA TRP A 527 -4.50 6.06 29.01
C TRP A 527 -5.21 5.31 30.15
N LYS A 528 -5.98 4.28 29.81
CA LYS A 528 -6.55 3.31 30.76
C LYS A 528 -6.42 1.88 30.24
N MET A 529 -6.15 0.96 31.15
CA MET A 529 -6.25 -0.48 30.88
C MET A 529 -7.71 -0.90 31.01
N LEU A 530 -8.30 -1.41 29.93
CA LEU A 530 -9.62 -2.03 29.89
C LEU A 530 -9.45 -3.53 30.15
N GLY A 531 -9.84 -3.98 31.35
CA GLY A 531 -9.86 -5.40 31.72
C GLY A 531 -8.67 -5.87 32.57
N GLN A 532 -8.87 -6.97 33.30
CA GLN A 532 -7.81 -7.64 34.05
C GLN A 532 -6.99 -8.54 33.10
N ARG A 533 -5.67 -8.51 33.26
CA ARG A 533 -4.75 -9.33 32.49
C ARG A 533 -4.99 -10.82 32.76
N VAL A 534 -5.09 -11.62 31.70
CA VAL A 534 -5.11 -13.08 31.82
C VAL A 534 -3.65 -13.56 31.82
N GLU A 535 -3.05 -13.70 33.00
CA GLU A 535 -1.74 -14.37 33.16
C GLU A 535 -1.88 -15.88 32.93
N GLU A 536 -1.96 -16.30 31.67
CA GLU A 536 -1.81 -17.70 31.28
C GLU A 536 -0.57 -17.88 30.40
N ASP A 537 0.16 -18.98 30.59
CA ASP A 537 1.33 -19.36 29.79
C ASP A 537 0.96 -19.47 28.30
N ILE A 538 1.49 -18.54 27.47
CA ILE A 538 1.17 -18.39 26.05
C ILE A 538 1.90 -19.38 25.13
N GLY A 539 2.74 -20.26 25.67
CA GLY A 539 3.45 -21.31 24.92
C GLY A 539 4.56 -20.81 23.98
N GLU A 540 5.47 -21.71 23.58
CA GLU A 540 6.53 -21.40 22.61
C GLU A 540 5.99 -21.26 21.17
N LEU A 541 6.72 -20.53 20.32
CA LEU A 541 6.33 -20.23 18.93
C LEU A 541 6.12 -21.49 18.05
N ASP A 542 6.69 -22.63 18.43
CA ASP A 542 6.56 -23.92 17.74
C ASP A 542 5.86 -25.02 18.56
N ASP A 543 5.22 -24.66 19.68
CA ASP A 543 4.46 -25.62 20.48
C ASP A 543 3.06 -25.85 19.87
N VAL A 544 2.94 -26.87 19.02
CA VAL A 544 1.65 -27.30 18.45
C VAL A 544 0.62 -27.61 19.54
N LYS A 545 1.04 -28.08 20.72
CA LYS A 545 0.13 -28.36 21.85
C LYS A 545 -0.40 -27.07 22.49
N ALA A 546 0.22 -25.92 22.22
CA ALA A 546 -0.28 -24.62 22.62
C ALA A 546 -1.36 -24.07 21.68
N ILE A 547 -1.61 -24.69 20.50
CA ILE A 547 -2.66 -24.24 19.58
C ILE A 547 -4.03 -24.25 20.27
N ASP A 548 -4.42 -25.36 20.89
CA ASP A 548 -5.74 -25.47 21.53
C ASP A 548 -5.88 -24.46 22.68
N ARG A 549 -4.83 -24.25 23.47
CA ARG A 549 -4.80 -23.22 24.52
C ARG A 549 -4.92 -21.81 23.93
N THR A 550 -4.21 -21.53 22.85
CA THR A 550 -4.25 -20.24 22.14
C THR A 550 -5.64 -19.95 21.58
N VAL A 551 -6.30 -20.98 21.04
CA VAL A 551 -7.68 -20.91 20.55
C VAL A 551 -8.63 -20.58 21.71
N THR A 552 -8.56 -21.32 22.81
CA THR A 552 -9.39 -21.05 24.00
C THR A 552 -9.18 -19.63 24.52
N ASN A 553 -7.93 -19.14 24.53
CA ASN A 553 -7.63 -17.80 25.03
C ASN A 553 -8.10 -16.69 24.08
N ALA A 554 -8.01 -16.91 22.77
CA ALA A 554 -8.62 -16.02 21.78
C ALA A 554 -10.14 -15.99 21.91
N GLU A 555 -10.80 -17.13 22.12
CA GLU A 555 -12.26 -17.19 22.34
C GLU A 555 -12.68 -16.43 23.59
N LYS A 556 -11.99 -16.64 24.72
CA LYS A 556 -12.22 -15.89 25.96
C LYS A 556 -12.08 -14.39 25.71
N TYR A 557 -10.97 -13.97 25.11
CA TYR A 557 -10.69 -12.57 24.82
C TYR A 557 -11.76 -11.94 23.92
N ILE A 558 -12.15 -12.60 22.83
CA ILE A 558 -13.18 -12.10 21.91
C ILE A 558 -14.50 -11.87 22.66
N LEU A 559 -14.85 -12.72 23.64
CA LEU A 559 -16.09 -12.61 24.40
C LEU A 559 -16.07 -11.53 25.49
N GLU A 560 -14.91 -10.95 25.81
CA GLU A 560 -14.83 -9.87 26.79
C GLU A 560 -15.59 -8.62 26.29
N ALA A 561 -16.31 -7.96 27.19
CA ALA A 561 -17.12 -6.80 26.84
C ALA A 561 -16.30 -5.66 26.19
N GLY A 562 -15.06 -5.46 26.65
CA GLY A 562 -14.13 -4.49 26.06
C GLY A 562 -13.72 -4.86 24.63
N ALA A 563 -13.41 -6.14 24.39
CA ALA A 563 -13.08 -6.64 23.07
C ALA A 563 -14.29 -6.59 22.12
N GLN A 564 -15.49 -6.99 22.56
CA GLN A 564 -16.72 -6.89 21.77
C GLN A 564 -16.99 -5.44 21.34
N LYS A 565 -16.83 -4.48 22.26
CA LYS A 565 -16.96 -3.05 21.93
C LYS A 565 -15.92 -2.62 20.90
N MET A 566 -14.66 -3.02 21.06
CA MET A 566 -13.59 -2.69 20.11
C MET A 566 -13.82 -3.31 18.73
N ILE A 567 -14.32 -4.56 18.68
CA ILE A 567 -14.69 -5.26 17.44
C ILE A 567 -15.81 -4.48 16.73
N GLU A 568 -16.84 -4.07 17.47
CA GLU A 568 -17.96 -3.30 16.91
C GLU A 568 -17.50 -1.93 16.40
N GLU A 569 -16.68 -1.20 17.16
CA GLU A 569 -16.08 0.08 16.73
C GLU A 569 -15.25 -0.09 15.45
N CYS A 570 -14.38 -1.10 15.42
CA CYS A 570 -13.53 -1.39 14.25
C CYS A 570 -14.38 -1.77 13.04
N ALA A 571 -15.39 -2.63 13.23
CA ALA A 571 -16.30 -3.04 12.18
C ALA A 571 -17.09 -1.83 11.64
N ASN A 572 -17.56 -0.92 12.48
CA ASN A 572 -18.27 0.27 12.02
C ASN A 572 -17.35 1.19 11.22
N ALA A 573 -16.11 1.43 11.67
CA ALA A 573 -15.13 2.22 10.92
C ALA A 573 -14.76 1.61 9.57
N LEU A 574 -14.78 0.27 9.45
CA LEU A 574 -14.59 -0.43 8.19
C LEU A 574 -15.87 -0.45 7.31
N ARG A 575 -17.05 -0.27 7.91
CA ARG A 575 -18.37 -0.35 7.25
C ARG A 575 -18.86 0.98 6.69
N GLU A 576 -18.50 2.11 7.30
CA GLU A 576 -19.00 3.43 6.90
C GLU A 576 -18.87 3.72 5.40
N GLU A 577 -18.05 2.95 4.67
CA GLU A 577 -17.70 3.17 3.26
C GLU A 577 -17.61 1.85 2.44
N LEU A 578 -18.35 0.81 2.83
CA LEU A 578 -18.37 -0.54 2.19
C LEU A 578 -19.38 -0.72 1.05
#